data_AF-A0A258FT69-F1
#
_entry.id   AF-A0A258FT69-F1
#
_cell.length_a   1.000
_cell.length_b   1.000
_cell.length_c   1.000
_cell.angle_alpha   90.00
_cell.angle_beta   90.00
_cell.angle_gamma   90.00
#
_symmetry.space_group_name_H-M   'P 1'
#
loop_
_entity.id
_entity.type
_entity.pdbx_description
1 polymer ?
#
loop_
_entity_poly.entity_id
_entity_poly.type
_entity_poly.pdbx_seq_one_letter_code
_entity_poly.pdbx_strand_id
1 'polypeptide(L)'
;MSILVNRDTKIIVQGLTGKTGGFHTEQALAYYGTRMVGGVHPTKGGQTWTGSNGESLPIYASVAEAKDATGATASVIYVPPAGAADAIIEAIEAEVPFITCITEGIPVLDMVRAKARLDRSSSRLLGPNCPGVLTPEECKIGIMPGSIFKKGNVGIVSRSGTLTYEAVFQTTNEGLGQTTAVGIGGDPVKGTEFIDVLELFLADEATQSIIMIGEIGGGAEEDAAQFLIDEAKKGRKKPMAGFIAGRTAPKGRTMGHAGAVVSGGKGDAESKIAAMEAAGIRVSPSPARLGTTRGGGGPLRLTPTSPLYRSAAPTRRCAPALPRRGREKLRLIPPATAA
;
A
#
# COMPACT_ATOMS: atom_id res chain seq x y z
N MET A 1 -3.53 -1.66 -17.68
CA MET A 1 -2.15 -1.36 -17.29
C MET A 1 -2.11 -1.32 -15.77
N SER A 2 -0.96 -1.02 -15.18
CA SER A 2 -0.80 -0.78 -13.74
C SER A 2 -0.19 0.60 -13.52
N ILE A 3 -0.21 1.11 -12.29
CA ILE A 3 0.47 2.36 -11.95
C ILE A 3 1.70 2.08 -11.09
N LEU A 4 2.71 2.95 -11.18
CA LEU A 4 3.97 2.96 -10.42
C LEU A 4 4.91 1.75 -10.65
N VAL A 5 4.39 0.53 -10.57
CA VAL A 5 5.17 -0.71 -10.65
C VAL A 5 4.47 -1.77 -11.50
N ASN A 6 5.28 -2.60 -12.14
CA ASN A 6 4.88 -3.69 -13.03
C ASN A 6 5.93 -4.81 -13.02
N ARG A 7 5.71 -5.86 -13.80
CA ARG A 7 6.63 -7.02 -13.91
C ARG A 7 8.07 -6.69 -14.32
N ASP A 8 8.30 -5.55 -14.97
CA ASP A 8 9.63 -5.14 -15.46
C ASP A 8 10.40 -4.31 -14.43
N THR A 9 9.76 -3.93 -13.33
CA THR A 9 10.36 -3.10 -12.28
C THR A 9 11.49 -3.84 -11.59
N LYS A 10 12.73 -3.33 -11.70
CA LYS A 10 13.92 -3.90 -11.06
C LYS A 10 14.19 -3.19 -9.74
N ILE A 11 14.24 -3.94 -8.64
CA ILE A 11 14.22 -3.40 -7.28
C ILE A 11 15.51 -3.73 -6.54
N ILE A 12 16.17 -2.72 -6.00
CA ILE A 12 17.24 -2.88 -5.01
C ILE A 12 16.71 -2.69 -3.59
N VAL A 13 17.32 -3.38 -2.63
CA VAL A 13 16.87 -3.42 -1.24
C VAL A 13 17.90 -2.77 -0.32
N GLN A 14 17.59 -1.58 0.19
CA GLN A 14 18.37 -0.95 1.25
C GLN A 14 17.94 -1.54 2.60
N GLY A 15 18.90 -2.16 3.31
CA GLY A 15 18.62 -2.92 4.53
C GLY A 15 18.32 -4.41 4.30
N LEU A 16 18.76 -4.98 3.17
CA LEU A 16 18.54 -6.40 2.81
C LEU A 16 18.99 -7.38 3.91
N THR A 17 20.15 -7.13 4.53
CA THR A 17 20.70 -8.06 5.53
C THR A 17 20.03 -7.96 6.90
N GLY A 18 19.09 -7.04 7.08
CA GLY A 18 18.29 -6.95 8.30
C GLY A 18 17.16 -7.98 8.30
N LYS A 19 16.68 -8.38 9.48
CA LYS A 19 15.61 -9.38 9.63
C LYS A 19 14.35 -9.07 8.80
N THR A 20 13.86 -7.84 8.91
CA THR A 20 12.66 -7.39 8.18
C THR A 20 12.90 -7.27 6.67
N GLY A 21 14.06 -6.72 6.27
CA GLY A 21 14.43 -6.57 4.87
C GLY A 21 14.57 -7.92 4.16
N GLY A 22 15.28 -8.87 4.77
CA GLY A 22 15.41 -10.24 4.26
C GLY A 22 14.05 -10.93 4.14
N PHE A 23 13.26 -10.93 5.22
CA PHE A 23 11.95 -11.59 5.25
C PHE A 23 11.00 -11.09 4.13
N HIS A 24 10.88 -9.78 3.95
CA HIS A 24 9.99 -9.25 2.91
C HIS A 24 10.59 -9.34 1.50
N THR A 25 11.92 -9.41 1.37
CA THR A 25 12.57 -9.70 0.08
C THR A 25 12.26 -11.13 -0.37
N GLU A 26 12.34 -12.12 0.52
CA GLU A 26 11.94 -13.51 0.24
C GLU A 26 10.48 -13.59 -0.20
N GLN A 27 9.58 -12.93 0.53
CA GLN A 27 8.16 -12.88 0.14
C GLN A 27 7.91 -12.23 -1.21
N ALA A 28 8.70 -11.20 -1.56
CA ALA A 28 8.57 -10.55 -2.86
C ALA A 28 9.11 -11.44 -3.98
N LEU A 29 10.27 -12.08 -3.81
CA LEU A 29 10.83 -13.04 -4.77
C LEU A 29 9.84 -14.18 -5.06
N ALA A 30 9.18 -14.70 -4.02
CA ALA A 30 8.13 -15.71 -4.15
C ALA A 30 6.85 -15.20 -4.83
N TYR A 31 6.64 -13.88 -4.89
CA TYR A 31 5.45 -13.27 -5.47
C TYR A 31 5.63 -12.99 -6.97
N TYR A 32 5.16 -13.93 -7.80
CA TYR A 32 5.08 -13.80 -9.27
C TYR A 32 6.38 -13.35 -9.95
N GLY A 33 7.53 -13.70 -9.37
CA GLY A 33 8.83 -13.34 -9.92
C GLY A 33 9.14 -11.84 -9.83
N THR A 34 8.66 -11.16 -8.79
CA THR A 34 9.05 -9.76 -8.51
C THR A 34 10.56 -9.64 -8.55
N ARG A 35 11.07 -8.71 -9.38
CA ARG A 35 12.48 -8.64 -9.74
C ARG A 35 13.30 -7.88 -8.70
N MET A 36 13.56 -8.52 -7.57
CA MET A 36 14.61 -8.08 -6.64
C MET A 36 15.97 -8.37 -7.28
N VAL A 37 16.81 -7.35 -7.48
CA VAL A 37 18.07 -7.46 -8.25
C VAL A 37 19.33 -7.27 -7.43
N GLY A 38 19.22 -6.84 -6.17
CA GLY A 38 20.36 -6.69 -5.28
C GLY A 38 20.00 -6.04 -3.95
N GLY A 39 20.93 -6.10 -3.00
CA GLY A 39 20.86 -5.37 -1.74
C GLY A 39 21.95 -4.31 -1.65
N VAL A 40 21.75 -3.35 -0.75
CA VAL A 40 22.76 -2.34 -0.41
C VAL A 40 23.12 -2.46 1.07
N HIS A 41 24.42 -2.52 1.34
CA HIS A 41 24.97 -2.48 2.69
C HIS A 41 26.42 -1.96 2.68
N PRO A 42 26.73 -0.82 3.33
CA PRO A 42 28.03 -0.14 3.22
C PRO A 42 29.25 -1.01 3.48
N THR A 43 29.20 -1.86 4.52
CA THR A 43 30.34 -2.71 4.92
C THR A 43 30.29 -4.14 4.39
N LYS A 44 29.24 -4.50 3.64
CA LYS A 44 29.06 -5.87 3.10
C LYS A 44 28.99 -5.89 1.57
N GLY A 45 29.34 -4.80 0.91
CA GLY A 45 29.47 -4.76 -0.55
C GLY A 45 30.42 -5.85 -1.06
N GLY A 46 30.08 -6.45 -2.20
CA GLY A 46 30.78 -7.59 -2.79
C GLY A 46 30.38 -8.96 -2.24
N GLN A 47 29.57 -9.02 -1.16
CA GLN A 47 29.04 -10.27 -0.64
C GLN A 47 27.76 -10.70 -1.39
N THR A 48 27.32 -11.92 -1.13
CA THR A 48 26.03 -12.45 -1.60
C THR A 48 25.12 -12.67 -0.40
N TRP A 49 23.90 -12.13 -0.47
CA TRP A 49 22.82 -12.49 0.46
C TRP A 49 22.18 -13.79 0.00
N THR A 50 21.87 -14.70 0.94
CA THR A 50 21.15 -15.95 0.68
C THR A 50 19.86 -15.98 1.49
N GLY A 51 18.75 -16.19 0.81
CA GLY A 51 17.42 -16.34 1.40
C GLY A 51 17.16 -17.74 1.96
N SER A 52 16.10 -17.85 2.75
CA SER A 52 15.71 -19.10 3.43
C SER A 52 15.35 -20.26 2.48
N ASN A 53 14.97 -19.99 1.23
CA ASN A 53 14.67 -21.03 0.23
C ASN A 53 15.79 -21.19 -0.82
N GLY A 54 16.97 -20.61 -0.58
CA GLY A 54 18.14 -20.74 -1.45
C GLY A 54 18.24 -19.68 -2.56
N GLU A 55 17.35 -18.68 -2.57
CA GLU A 55 17.50 -17.50 -3.43
C GLU A 55 18.79 -16.76 -3.07
N SER A 56 19.42 -16.11 -4.05
CA SER A 56 20.62 -15.30 -3.80
C SER A 56 20.56 -13.96 -4.52
N LEU A 57 21.08 -12.92 -3.86
CA LEU A 57 21.17 -11.57 -4.40
C LEU A 57 22.55 -10.96 -4.09
N PRO A 58 23.17 -10.25 -5.05
CA PRO A 58 24.41 -9.53 -4.79
C PRO A 58 24.16 -8.38 -3.80
N ILE A 59 25.15 -8.11 -2.94
CA ILE A 59 25.17 -6.95 -2.05
C ILE A 59 26.20 -5.96 -2.59
N TYR A 60 25.77 -4.71 -2.75
CA TYR A 60 26.60 -3.59 -3.18
C TYR A 60 26.90 -2.67 -2.00
N ALA A 61 28.00 -1.91 -2.07
CA ALA A 61 28.38 -1.01 -1.00
C ALA A 61 27.53 0.28 -0.99
N SER A 62 27.01 0.68 -2.15
CA SER A 62 26.17 1.88 -2.29
C SER A 62 24.98 1.67 -3.24
N VAL A 63 23.98 2.54 -3.15
CA VAL A 63 22.84 2.57 -4.07
C VAL A 63 23.28 2.86 -5.51
N ALA A 64 24.23 3.78 -5.70
CA ALA A 64 24.76 4.12 -7.02
C ALA A 64 25.40 2.91 -7.71
N GLU A 65 26.28 2.20 -6.99
CA GLU A 65 26.91 0.97 -7.48
C GLU A 65 25.87 -0.10 -7.84
N ALA A 66 24.87 -0.31 -6.98
CA ALA A 66 23.80 -1.27 -7.23
C ALA A 66 22.98 -0.91 -8.47
N LYS A 67 22.63 0.36 -8.63
CA LYS A 67 21.86 0.87 -9.76
C LYS A 67 22.64 0.68 -11.06
N ASP A 68 23.91 1.05 -11.10
CA ASP A 68 24.76 0.93 -12.30
C ASP A 68 24.95 -0.53 -12.71
N ALA A 69 25.18 -1.42 -11.74
CA ALA A 69 25.40 -2.85 -12.02
C ALA A 69 24.14 -3.60 -12.50
N THR A 70 22.95 -3.18 -12.06
CA THR A 70 21.70 -3.95 -12.26
C THR A 70 20.70 -3.27 -13.21
N GLY A 71 20.86 -1.96 -13.42
CA GLY A 71 19.87 -1.09 -14.05
C GLY A 71 18.60 -0.96 -13.22
N ALA A 72 18.71 -0.94 -11.89
CA ALA A 72 17.57 -0.83 -10.99
C ALA A 72 16.72 0.42 -11.27
N THR A 73 15.41 0.25 -11.31
CA THR A 73 14.44 1.33 -11.54
C THR A 73 13.69 1.71 -10.25
N ALA A 74 13.84 0.90 -9.20
CA ALA A 74 13.24 1.16 -7.91
C ALA A 74 14.16 0.77 -6.74
N SER A 75 13.98 1.42 -5.59
CA SER A 75 14.59 1.06 -4.32
C SER A 75 13.52 0.89 -3.25
N VAL A 76 13.64 -0.16 -2.43
CA VAL A 76 12.85 -0.33 -1.20
C VAL A 76 13.75 -0.20 0.02
N ILE A 77 13.29 0.56 1.02
CA ILE A 77 14.03 0.89 2.22
C ILE A 77 13.38 0.22 3.42
N TYR A 78 14.13 -0.69 4.04
CA TYR A 78 13.82 -1.33 5.33
C TYR A 78 14.82 -0.93 6.43
N VAL A 79 15.61 0.13 6.19
CA VAL A 79 16.60 0.66 7.12
C VAL A 79 15.90 1.20 8.39
N PRO A 80 16.42 0.94 9.60
CA PRO A 80 15.82 1.45 10.85
C PRO A 80 15.66 2.98 10.87
N PRO A 81 14.79 3.52 11.74
CA PRO A 81 14.40 4.94 11.70
C PRO A 81 15.57 5.92 11.76
N ALA A 82 16.59 5.61 12.56
CA ALA A 82 17.77 6.44 12.74
C ALA A 82 18.63 6.63 11.47
N GLY A 83 18.51 5.74 10.47
CA GLY A 83 19.26 5.82 9.20
C GLY A 83 18.37 5.91 7.96
N ALA A 84 17.05 5.88 8.11
CA ALA A 84 16.13 5.78 6.99
C ALA A 84 16.09 7.06 6.13
N ALA A 85 16.24 8.25 6.74
CA ALA A 85 16.32 9.50 5.98
C ALA A 85 17.59 9.58 5.12
N ASP A 86 18.73 9.13 5.64
CA ASP A 86 19.99 9.07 4.88
C ASP A 86 19.88 8.07 3.73
N ALA A 87 19.24 6.92 3.94
CA ALA A 87 18.95 5.92 2.90
C ALA A 87 18.03 6.48 1.78
N ILE A 88 17.06 7.34 2.13
CA ILE A 88 16.24 8.06 1.15
C ILE A 88 17.11 9.02 0.34
N ILE A 89 17.95 9.80 1.01
CA ILE A 89 18.84 10.77 0.36
C ILE A 89 19.84 10.06 -0.56
N GLU A 90 20.42 8.93 -0.14
CA GLU A 90 21.33 8.13 -0.96
C GLU A 90 20.67 7.66 -2.26
N ALA A 91 19.41 7.19 -2.19
CA ALA A 91 18.66 6.79 -3.38
C ALA A 91 18.27 7.96 -4.29
N ILE A 92 18.02 9.14 -3.70
CA ILE A 92 17.79 10.37 -4.47
C ILE A 92 19.07 10.79 -5.21
N GLU A 93 20.21 10.77 -4.52
CA GLU A 93 21.51 11.16 -5.10
C GLU A 93 22.00 10.19 -6.17
N ALA A 94 21.65 8.90 -6.05
CA ALA A 94 21.84 7.91 -7.10
C ALA A 94 20.79 7.99 -8.23
N GLU A 95 19.88 8.97 -8.19
CA GLU A 95 18.80 9.19 -9.16
C GLU A 95 17.93 7.95 -9.40
N VAL A 96 17.59 7.22 -8.33
CA VAL A 96 16.65 6.09 -8.43
C VAL A 96 15.25 6.66 -8.75
N PRO A 97 14.59 6.22 -9.84
CA PRO A 97 13.31 6.81 -10.25
C PRO A 97 12.19 6.65 -9.22
N PHE A 98 12.07 5.47 -8.61
CA PHE A 98 11.02 5.17 -7.64
C PHE A 98 11.58 4.62 -6.32
N ILE A 99 11.31 5.30 -5.22
CA ILE A 99 11.81 4.97 -3.89
C ILE A 99 10.62 4.66 -3.00
N THR A 100 10.64 3.52 -2.32
CA THR A 100 9.60 3.15 -1.34
C THR A 100 10.23 3.02 0.04
N CYS A 101 9.84 3.88 0.98
CA CYS A 101 10.29 3.81 2.36
C CYS A 101 9.20 3.21 3.25
N ILE A 102 9.50 2.02 3.80
CA ILE A 102 8.56 1.29 4.66
C ILE A 102 8.64 1.78 6.11
N THR A 103 9.83 2.20 6.53
CA THR A 103 10.16 2.53 7.91
C THR A 103 9.23 3.56 8.53
N GLU A 104 8.71 3.25 9.70
CA GLU A 104 7.92 4.15 10.55
C GLU A 104 8.80 4.77 11.64
N GLY A 105 8.44 5.97 12.13
CA GLY A 105 9.10 6.58 13.28
C GLY A 105 10.39 7.33 12.95
N ILE A 106 10.58 7.71 11.69
CA ILE A 106 11.69 8.56 11.26
C ILE A 106 11.50 9.95 11.91
N PRO A 107 12.54 10.55 12.52
CA PRO A 107 12.41 11.90 13.06
C PRO A 107 11.94 12.90 12.00
N VAL A 108 10.94 13.72 12.34
CA VAL A 108 10.32 14.66 11.40
C VAL A 108 11.36 15.61 10.77
N LEU A 109 12.33 16.08 11.55
CA LEU A 109 13.39 16.97 11.06
C LEU A 109 14.28 16.27 10.01
N ASP A 110 14.49 14.97 10.13
CA ASP A 110 15.26 14.19 9.16
C ASP A 110 14.48 14.05 7.85
N MET A 111 13.17 13.79 7.97
CA MET A 111 12.28 13.75 6.81
C MET A 111 12.12 15.11 6.13
N VAL A 112 12.15 16.23 6.85
CA VAL A 112 12.16 17.57 6.25
C VAL A 112 13.41 17.77 5.38
N ARG A 113 14.58 17.31 5.85
CA ARG A 113 15.83 17.36 5.08
C ARG A 113 15.76 16.49 3.83
N ALA A 114 15.27 15.25 3.97
CA ALA A 114 15.08 14.34 2.83
C ALA A 114 14.07 14.90 1.82
N LYS A 115 12.96 15.49 2.28
CA LYS A 115 11.92 16.11 1.44
C LYS A 115 12.46 17.30 0.65
N ALA A 116 13.27 18.16 1.27
CA ALA A 116 13.92 19.28 0.57
C ALA A 116 14.86 18.83 -0.57
N ARG A 117 15.50 17.66 -0.44
CA ARG A 117 16.28 17.04 -1.52
C ARG A 117 15.38 16.43 -2.59
N LEU A 118 14.32 15.73 -2.18
CA LEU A 118 13.33 15.12 -3.08
C LEU A 118 12.67 16.17 -4.00
N ASP A 119 12.31 17.33 -3.45
CA ASP A 119 11.65 18.41 -4.22
C ASP A 119 12.54 19.01 -5.33
N ARG A 120 13.84 18.70 -5.30
CA ARG A 120 14.83 19.16 -6.29
C ARG A 120 15.36 18.02 -7.16
N SER A 121 14.78 16.82 -7.06
CA SER A 121 15.18 15.65 -7.84
C SER A 121 14.08 15.20 -8.80
N SER A 122 14.41 14.23 -9.65
CA SER A 122 13.47 13.55 -10.54
C SER A 122 12.86 12.28 -9.91
N SER A 123 13.28 11.93 -8.69
CA SER A 123 12.81 10.74 -7.98
C SER A 123 11.40 10.93 -7.43
N ARG A 124 10.63 9.84 -7.37
CA ARG A 124 9.38 9.77 -6.61
C ARG A 124 9.57 8.93 -5.35
N LEU A 125 9.17 9.46 -4.20
CA LEU A 125 9.16 8.74 -2.92
C LEU A 125 7.74 8.30 -2.56
N LEU A 126 7.54 7.02 -2.24
CA LEU A 126 6.36 6.48 -1.57
C LEU A 126 6.67 6.25 -0.08
N GLY A 127 5.83 6.76 0.81
CA GLY A 127 6.09 6.78 2.24
C GLY A 127 6.84 8.03 2.72
N PRO A 128 7.45 8.00 3.92
CA PRO A 128 7.71 6.84 4.78
C PRO A 128 6.46 6.33 5.51
N ASN A 129 6.64 5.42 6.47
CA ASN A 129 5.56 4.83 7.25
C ASN A 129 4.43 4.29 6.38
N CYS A 130 4.77 3.42 5.44
CA CYS A 130 3.83 2.92 4.46
C CYS A 130 3.97 1.41 4.24
N PRO A 131 2.89 0.71 3.83
CA PRO A 131 2.96 -0.71 3.50
C PRO A 131 3.64 -0.98 2.14
N GLY A 132 3.88 0.06 1.34
CA GLY A 132 4.43 0.00 -0.01
C GLY A 132 3.37 -0.01 -1.12
N VAL A 133 3.68 -0.68 -2.24
CA VAL A 133 2.84 -0.77 -3.44
C VAL A 133 2.79 -2.20 -3.98
N LEU A 134 1.62 -2.64 -4.45
CA LEU A 134 1.45 -3.96 -5.04
C LEU A 134 0.54 -3.91 -6.27
N THR A 135 1.05 -4.44 -7.38
CA THR A 135 0.29 -4.71 -8.60
C THR A 135 0.09 -6.22 -8.69
N PRO A 136 -1.16 -6.74 -8.62
CA PRO A 136 -1.43 -8.16 -8.55
C PRO A 136 -0.82 -8.95 -9.70
N GLU A 137 -0.23 -10.09 -9.38
CA GLU A 137 0.35 -11.04 -10.35
C GLU A 137 1.53 -10.45 -11.15
N GLU A 138 2.12 -9.33 -10.68
CA GLU A 138 3.19 -8.63 -11.40
C GLU A 138 4.33 -8.18 -10.49
N CYS A 139 4.06 -7.36 -9.47
CA CYS A 139 5.12 -6.78 -8.65
C CYS A 139 4.64 -6.42 -7.24
N LYS A 140 5.45 -6.76 -6.24
CA LYS A 140 5.23 -6.42 -4.83
C LYS A 140 6.45 -5.69 -4.24
N ILE A 141 6.27 -4.42 -3.86
CA ILE A 141 7.25 -3.66 -3.10
C ILE A 141 6.67 -3.34 -1.72
N GLY A 142 7.33 -3.78 -0.65
CA GLY A 142 6.89 -3.54 0.73
C GLY A 142 6.27 -4.77 1.41
N ILE A 143 5.38 -4.53 2.36
CA ILE A 143 5.00 -5.51 3.39
C ILE A 143 3.58 -6.08 3.25
N MET A 144 2.85 -5.70 2.19
CA MET A 144 1.49 -6.17 1.95
C MET A 144 1.42 -7.69 1.72
N PRO A 145 0.47 -8.42 2.33
CA PRO A 145 0.35 -9.86 2.11
C PRO A 145 -0.14 -10.16 0.68
N GLY A 146 0.72 -10.69 -0.19
CA GLY A 146 0.38 -10.92 -1.60
C GLY A 146 -0.74 -11.94 -1.83
N SER A 147 -1.00 -12.84 -0.87
CA SER A 147 -1.97 -13.94 -0.98
C SER A 147 -3.43 -13.50 -1.01
N ILE A 148 -3.75 -12.28 -0.57
CA ILE A 148 -5.12 -11.74 -0.58
C ILE A 148 -5.44 -10.93 -1.85
N PHE A 149 -4.44 -10.69 -2.69
CA PHE A 149 -4.58 -9.92 -3.93
C PHE A 149 -5.04 -10.81 -5.07
N LYS A 150 -5.87 -10.22 -5.94
CA LYS A 150 -6.31 -10.84 -7.19
C LYS A 150 -6.33 -9.78 -8.27
N LYS A 151 -5.86 -10.10 -9.48
CA LYS A 151 -5.95 -9.15 -10.60
C LYS A 151 -7.40 -8.77 -10.89
N GLY A 152 -7.64 -7.48 -11.07
CA GLY A 152 -8.97 -6.91 -11.24
C GLY A 152 -8.94 -5.48 -11.75
N ASN A 153 -9.96 -4.70 -11.40
CA ASN A 153 -10.20 -3.36 -11.97
C ASN A 153 -10.36 -2.24 -10.92
N VAL A 154 -10.03 -2.50 -9.65
CA VAL A 154 -10.11 -1.53 -8.55
C VAL A 154 -8.73 -1.00 -8.20
N GLY A 155 -8.55 0.32 -8.30
CA GLY A 155 -7.38 1.01 -7.73
C GLY A 155 -7.60 1.28 -6.25
N ILE A 156 -6.59 1.11 -5.41
CA ILE A 156 -6.69 1.38 -3.96
C ILE A 156 -5.59 2.34 -3.55
N VAL A 157 -5.96 3.44 -2.89
CA VAL A 157 -5.02 4.38 -2.26
C VAL A 157 -5.39 4.60 -0.79
N SER A 158 -4.40 4.52 0.10
CA SER A 158 -4.64 4.58 1.56
C SER A 158 -3.46 5.15 2.34
N ARG A 159 -3.73 5.89 3.42
CA ARG A 159 -2.72 6.24 4.42
C ARG A 159 -2.35 5.05 5.32
N SER A 160 -3.32 4.19 5.62
CA SER A 160 -3.19 3.08 6.56
C SER A 160 -2.82 1.76 5.88
N GLY A 161 -1.83 1.05 6.43
CA GLY A 161 -1.45 -0.29 5.97
C GLY A 161 -2.57 -1.30 6.10
N THR A 162 -3.00 -1.62 7.32
CA THR A 162 -3.98 -2.69 7.57
C THR A 162 -5.35 -2.41 6.95
N LEU A 163 -5.80 -1.16 6.88
CA LEU A 163 -7.03 -0.82 6.16
C LEU A 163 -6.90 -1.00 4.64
N THR A 164 -5.69 -0.86 4.08
CA THR A 164 -5.43 -1.26 2.69
C THR A 164 -5.69 -2.75 2.52
N TYR A 165 -5.20 -3.58 3.45
CA TYR A 165 -5.33 -5.04 3.35
C TYR A 165 -6.79 -5.45 3.47
N GLU A 166 -7.54 -4.78 4.35
CA GLU A 166 -8.98 -4.99 4.51
C GLU A 166 -9.75 -4.65 3.22
N ALA A 167 -9.46 -3.51 2.59
CA ALA A 167 -10.09 -3.13 1.33
C ALA A 167 -9.76 -4.10 0.20
N VAL A 168 -8.50 -4.55 0.11
CA VAL A 168 -8.06 -5.58 -0.83
C VAL A 168 -8.83 -6.88 -0.58
N PHE A 169 -8.87 -7.36 0.66
CA PHE A 169 -9.54 -8.60 1.01
C PHE A 169 -11.04 -8.56 0.66
N GLN A 170 -11.73 -7.48 1.02
CA GLN A 170 -13.15 -7.33 0.70
C GLN A 170 -13.38 -7.26 -0.81
N THR A 171 -12.62 -6.45 -1.56
CA THR A 171 -12.82 -6.35 -3.03
C THR A 171 -12.47 -7.65 -3.76
N THR A 172 -11.49 -8.42 -3.27
CA THR A 172 -11.20 -9.76 -3.78
C THR A 172 -12.37 -10.72 -3.55
N ASN A 173 -12.96 -10.73 -2.34
CA ASN A 173 -14.09 -11.59 -2.00
C ASN A 173 -15.39 -11.23 -2.73
N GLU A 174 -15.57 -9.96 -3.08
CA GLU A 174 -16.67 -9.49 -3.94
C GLU A 174 -16.40 -9.73 -5.45
N GLY A 175 -15.28 -10.37 -5.80
CA GLY A 175 -14.94 -10.75 -7.17
C GLY A 175 -14.43 -9.60 -8.06
N LEU A 176 -14.09 -8.45 -7.48
CA LEU A 176 -13.62 -7.28 -8.22
C LEU A 176 -12.12 -7.35 -8.53
N GLY A 177 -11.30 -7.73 -7.53
CA GLY A 177 -9.84 -7.70 -7.60
C GLY A 177 -9.26 -6.27 -7.72
N GLN A 178 -7.94 -6.14 -7.86
CA GLN A 178 -7.24 -4.85 -7.86
C GLN A 178 -6.39 -4.66 -9.11
N THR A 179 -6.21 -3.40 -9.53
CA THR A 179 -5.18 -3.00 -10.51
C THR A 179 -3.84 -2.77 -9.82
N THR A 180 -3.83 -1.83 -8.86
CA THR A 180 -2.70 -1.54 -7.98
C THR A 180 -3.24 -1.07 -6.63
N ALA A 181 -2.63 -1.51 -5.54
CA ALA A 181 -2.83 -0.92 -4.21
C ALA A 181 -1.60 -0.12 -3.80
N VAL A 182 -1.81 1.12 -3.36
CA VAL A 182 -0.76 2.07 -2.97
C VAL A 182 -1.02 2.55 -1.55
N GLY A 183 -0.13 2.19 -0.62
CA GLY A 183 -0.12 2.81 0.70
C GLY A 183 0.79 4.03 0.70
N ILE A 184 0.24 5.23 0.84
CA ILE A 184 1.01 6.49 0.78
C ILE A 184 1.71 6.82 2.11
N GLY A 185 1.20 6.25 3.20
CA GLY A 185 1.76 6.36 4.54
C GLY A 185 1.10 7.40 5.45
N GLY A 186 1.31 7.23 6.75
CA GLY A 186 0.65 7.98 7.81
C GLY A 186 1.41 9.22 8.32
N ASP A 187 2.66 9.39 7.90
CA ASP A 187 3.54 10.43 8.43
C ASP A 187 3.19 11.84 7.91
N PRO A 188 3.48 12.90 8.70
CA PRO A 188 3.17 14.28 8.34
C PRO A 188 4.05 14.84 7.22
N VAL A 189 5.27 14.31 7.06
CA VAL A 189 6.21 14.68 5.99
C VAL A 189 6.50 13.43 5.17
N LYS A 190 5.95 13.36 3.97
CA LYS A 190 6.05 12.21 3.06
C LYS A 190 6.22 12.65 1.61
N GLY A 191 6.44 11.67 0.74
CA GLY A 191 6.65 11.89 -0.70
C GLY A 191 5.35 12.02 -1.48
N THR A 192 4.79 10.87 -1.86
CA THR A 192 3.58 10.73 -2.69
C THR A 192 2.33 10.97 -1.86
N GLU A 193 1.42 11.81 -2.36
CA GLU A 193 0.14 12.15 -1.76
C GLU A 193 -1.05 11.51 -2.49
N PHE A 194 -2.26 11.68 -1.97
CA PHE A 194 -3.49 11.17 -2.61
C PHE A 194 -3.64 11.65 -4.05
N ILE A 195 -3.45 12.95 -4.30
CA ILE A 195 -3.62 13.55 -5.63
C ILE A 195 -2.69 12.89 -6.65
N ASP A 196 -1.43 12.63 -6.28
CA ASP A 196 -0.46 11.98 -7.17
C ASP A 196 -0.95 10.60 -7.62
N VAL A 197 -1.52 9.82 -6.70
CA VAL A 197 -2.02 8.47 -6.99
C VAL A 197 -3.35 8.53 -7.75
N LEU A 198 -4.24 9.46 -7.40
CA LEU A 198 -5.52 9.65 -8.08
C LEU A 198 -5.33 10.09 -9.53
N GLU A 199 -4.38 10.97 -9.82
CA GLU A 199 -4.02 11.36 -11.18
C GLU A 199 -3.62 10.13 -12.03
N LEU A 200 -2.79 9.26 -11.47
CA LEU A 200 -2.38 8.01 -12.14
C LEU A 200 -3.57 7.06 -12.34
N PHE A 201 -4.40 6.88 -11.31
CA PHE A 201 -5.57 6.01 -11.42
C PHE A 201 -6.61 6.54 -12.40
N LEU A 202 -6.81 7.86 -12.50
CA LEU A 202 -7.71 8.45 -13.49
C LEU A 202 -7.20 8.21 -14.91
N ALA A 203 -5.88 8.24 -15.12
CA ALA A 203 -5.24 7.99 -16.41
C ALA A 203 -5.18 6.50 -16.81
N ASP A 204 -5.12 5.56 -15.85
CA ASP A 204 -5.02 4.13 -16.17
C ASP A 204 -6.36 3.51 -16.60
N GLU A 205 -6.52 3.18 -17.87
CA GLU A 205 -7.72 2.56 -18.40
C GLU A 205 -8.09 1.21 -17.76
N ALA A 206 -7.16 0.45 -17.17
CA ALA A 206 -7.54 -0.78 -16.47
C ALA A 206 -8.21 -0.52 -15.13
N THR A 207 -7.92 0.62 -14.51
CA THR A 207 -8.60 1.06 -13.29
C THR A 207 -9.97 1.59 -13.67
N GLN A 208 -11.02 0.88 -13.27
CA GLN A 208 -12.42 1.21 -13.57
C GLN A 208 -13.15 1.77 -12.36
N SER A 209 -12.60 1.60 -11.16
CA SER A 209 -13.10 2.19 -9.92
C SER A 209 -11.97 2.35 -8.91
N ILE A 210 -12.17 3.21 -7.92
CA ILE A 210 -11.14 3.56 -6.94
C ILE A 210 -11.70 3.45 -5.51
N ILE A 211 -10.89 2.93 -4.60
CA ILE A 211 -11.12 3.04 -3.16
C ILE A 211 -10.08 3.99 -2.57
N MET A 212 -10.55 5.05 -1.90
CA MET A 212 -9.71 6.03 -1.20
C MET A 212 -9.94 5.93 0.32
N ILE A 213 -8.89 5.63 1.07
CA ILE A 213 -8.94 5.47 2.53
C ILE A 213 -8.10 6.54 3.19
N GLY A 214 -8.78 7.53 3.76
CA GLY A 214 -8.19 8.61 4.53
C GLY A 214 -8.25 8.38 6.04
N GLU A 215 -7.72 9.35 6.75
CA GLU A 215 -7.70 9.42 8.21
C GLU A 215 -7.87 10.88 8.65
N ILE A 216 -8.27 11.09 9.91
CA ILE A 216 -8.23 12.42 10.53
C ILE A 216 -6.83 13.06 10.46
N GLY A 217 -6.79 14.39 10.53
CA GLY A 217 -5.57 15.18 10.56
C GLY A 217 -5.05 15.58 9.17
N GLY A 218 -4.59 16.83 9.06
CA GLY A 218 -4.20 17.45 7.79
C GLY A 218 -5.39 17.80 6.89
N GLY A 219 -5.13 18.27 5.67
CA GLY A 219 -6.16 18.63 4.66
C GLY A 219 -6.12 17.79 3.38
N ALA A 220 -5.32 16.72 3.34
CA ALA A 220 -5.00 16.00 2.10
C ALA A 220 -6.23 15.35 1.45
N GLU A 221 -7.18 14.86 2.25
CA GLU A 221 -8.42 14.29 1.76
C GLU A 221 -9.36 15.35 1.14
N GLU A 222 -9.43 16.53 1.75
CA GLU A 222 -10.18 17.67 1.23
C GLU A 222 -9.56 18.22 -0.07
N ASP A 223 -8.23 18.33 -0.13
CA ASP A 223 -7.50 18.74 -1.34
C ASP A 223 -7.70 17.73 -2.47
N ALA A 224 -7.66 16.43 -2.15
CA ALA A 224 -7.96 15.36 -3.10
C ALA A 224 -9.42 15.41 -3.59
N ALA A 225 -10.38 15.72 -2.71
CA ALA A 225 -11.76 15.90 -3.10
C ALA A 225 -11.93 17.08 -4.08
N GLN A 226 -11.28 18.22 -3.80
CA GLN A 226 -11.30 19.37 -4.70
C GLN A 226 -10.68 19.04 -6.07
N PHE A 227 -9.54 18.35 -6.08
CA PHE A 227 -8.91 17.85 -7.31
C PHE A 227 -9.86 16.97 -8.14
N LEU A 228 -10.57 16.03 -7.51
CA LEU A 228 -11.52 15.16 -8.20
C LEU A 228 -12.72 15.92 -8.79
N ILE A 229 -13.21 16.95 -8.09
CA ILE A 229 -14.26 17.83 -8.61
C ILE A 229 -13.78 18.54 -9.88
N ASP A 230 -12.55 19.04 -9.89
CA ASP A 230 -12.00 19.78 -11.02
C ASP A 230 -11.67 18.86 -12.21
N GLU A 231 -11.20 17.64 -11.97
CA GLU A 231 -11.00 16.63 -13.02
C GLU A 231 -12.32 16.13 -13.60
N ALA A 232 -13.37 15.99 -12.78
CA ALA A 232 -14.69 15.63 -13.26
C ALA A 232 -15.28 16.68 -14.23
N LYS A 233 -15.01 17.98 -14.00
CA LYS A 233 -15.39 19.06 -14.94
C LYS A 233 -14.68 18.93 -16.30
N LYS A 234 -13.48 18.37 -16.31
CA LYS A 234 -12.71 18.06 -17.53
C LYS A 234 -13.10 16.72 -18.18
N GLY A 235 -14.07 16.01 -17.61
CA GLY A 235 -14.53 14.70 -18.10
C GLY A 235 -13.74 13.50 -17.59
N ARG A 236 -12.74 13.71 -16.72
CA ARG A 236 -11.94 12.63 -16.10
C ARG A 236 -12.56 12.23 -14.76
N LYS A 237 -13.33 11.15 -14.75
CA LYS A 237 -13.95 10.63 -13.53
C LYS A 237 -14.07 9.11 -13.54
N LYS A 238 -13.97 8.51 -12.37
CA LYS A 238 -14.19 7.07 -12.14
C LYS A 238 -15.05 6.89 -10.90
N PRO A 239 -15.94 5.87 -10.84
CA PRO A 239 -16.67 5.55 -9.62
C PRO A 239 -15.74 5.33 -8.44
N MET A 240 -16.03 5.97 -7.30
CA MET A 240 -15.20 5.86 -6.10
C MET A 240 -16.00 5.54 -4.85
N ALA A 241 -15.42 4.68 -4.01
CA ALA A 241 -15.82 4.51 -2.62
C ALA A 241 -14.69 5.01 -1.71
N GLY A 242 -15.02 5.34 -0.46
CA GLY A 242 -13.99 5.76 0.49
C GLY A 242 -14.32 5.50 1.93
N PHE A 243 -13.35 5.77 2.80
CA PHE A 243 -13.51 5.69 4.25
C PHE A 243 -12.58 6.69 4.92
N ILE A 244 -13.05 7.29 6.02
CA ILE A 244 -12.25 8.15 6.89
C ILE A 244 -12.15 7.47 8.25
N ALA A 245 -10.94 7.06 8.61
CA ALA A 245 -10.62 6.54 9.93
C ALA A 245 -10.59 7.67 10.97
N GLY A 246 -10.82 7.33 12.25
CA GLY A 246 -10.70 8.29 13.37
C GLY A 246 -11.94 9.12 13.69
N ARG A 247 -13.13 8.76 13.18
CA ARG A 247 -14.40 9.47 13.48
C ARG A 247 -14.70 9.64 14.97
N THR A 248 -14.31 8.66 15.78
CA THR A 248 -14.53 8.66 17.24
C THR A 248 -13.31 9.15 18.02
N ALA A 249 -12.30 9.72 17.35
CA ALA A 249 -11.09 10.16 18.01
C ALA A 249 -11.35 11.41 18.88
N PRO A 250 -10.80 11.45 20.10
CA PRO A 250 -10.88 12.64 20.93
C PRO A 250 -10.04 13.78 20.33
N LYS A 251 -10.53 15.02 20.46
CA LYS A 251 -9.81 16.22 19.98
C LYS A 251 -8.45 16.35 20.69
N GLY A 252 -7.43 16.78 19.93
CA GLY A 252 -6.10 17.08 20.48
C GLY A 252 -5.25 15.85 20.86
N ARG A 253 -5.64 14.64 20.45
CA ARG A 253 -4.82 13.43 20.63
C ARG A 253 -4.35 12.89 19.28
N THR A 254 -3.10 12.43 19.25
CA THR A 254 -2.53 11.65 18.16
C THR A 254 -3.05 10.21 18.22
N MET A 255 -3.55 9.71 17.09
CA MET A 255 -4.07 8.34 16.97
C MET A 255 -3.10 7.47 16.17
N GLY A 256 -2.13 6.85 16.84
CA GLY A 256 -1.18 5.92 16.20
C GLY A 256 -0.21 6.61 15.24
N HIS A 257 -0.65 6.88 14.00
CA HIS A 257 0.14 7.59 13.01
C HIS A 257 0.44 9.03 13.47
N ALA A 258 1.67 9.48 13.27
CA ALA A 258 2.11 10.82 13.66
C ALA A 258 1.29 11.94 12.99
N GLY A 259 0.78 11.71 11.77
CA GLY A 259 -0.08 12.66 11.05
C GLY A 259 -1.56 12.65 11.46
N ALA A 260 -1.99 11.74 12.34
CA ALA A 260 -3.38 11.57 12.76
C ALA A 260 -3.73 12.47 13.96
N VAL A 261 -3.56 13.79 13.78
CA VAL A 261 -3.87 14.81 14.80
C VAL A 261 -4.80 15.86 14.21
N VAL A 262 -5.94 16.09 14.86
CA VAL A 262 -6.84 17.20 14.53
C VAL A 262 -6.31 18.47 15.20
N SER A 263 -5.77 19.40 14.41
CA SER A 263 -5.21 20.68 14.88
C SER A 263 -5.76 21.86 14.07
N GLY A 264 -5.91 23.03 14.72
CA GLY A 264 -6.28 24.27 14.02
C GLY A 264 -7.68 24.31 13.38
N GLY A 265 -8.61 23.44 13.79
CA GLY A 265 -9.98 23.42 13.26
C GLY A 265 -10.14 22.86 11.85
N LYS A 266 -9.10 22.24 11.29
CA LYS A 266 -9.11 21.53 10.01
C LYS A 266 -8.81 20.04 10.22
N GLY A 267 -9.29 19.20 9.31
CA GLY A 267 -8.97 17.78 9.29
C GLY A 267 -9.76 16.93 10.30
N ASP A 268 -10.89 17.41 10.80
CA ASP A 268 -11.84 16.55 11.49
C ASP A 268 -12.50 15.56 10.50
N ALA A 269 -13.04 14.46 11.03
CA ALA A 269 -13.56 13.41 10.16
C ALA A 269 -14.79 13.86 9.35
N GLU A 270 -15.67 14.68 9.93
CA GLU A 270 -16.94 15.08 9.29
C GLU A 270 -16.70 16.05 8.14
N SER A 271 -15.78 17.00 8.28
CA SER A 271 -15.38 17.88 7.17
C SER A 271 -14.75 17.10 6.01
N LYS A 272 -13.89 16.13 6.30
CA LYS A 272 -13.32 15.22 5.28
C LYS A 272 -14.39 14.39 4.57
N ILE A 273 -15.32 13.81 5.33
CA ILE A 273 -16.44 13.03 4.76
C ILE A 273 -17.28 13.91 3.84
N ALA A 274 -17.65 15.10 4.29
CA ALA A 274 -18.45 16.04 3.50
C ALA A 274 -17.72 16.45 2.19
N ALA A 275 -16.41 16.72 2.26
CA ALA A 275 -15.62 17.04 1.08
C ALA A 275 -15.57 15.86 0.09
N MET A 276 -15.29 14.65 0.57
CA MET A 276 -15.27 13.44 -0.25
C MET A 276 -16.63 13.15 -0.90
N GLU A 277 -17.73 13.31 -0.17
CA GLU A 277 -19.08 13.14 -0.71
C GLU A 277 -19.43 14.20 -1.76
N ALA A 278 -19.02 15.45 -1.55
CA ALA A 278 -19.17 16.52 -2.54
C ALA A 278 -18.38 16.23 -3.85
N ALA A 279 -17.26 15.51 -3.75
CA ALA A 279 -16.51 15.02 -4.91
C ALA A 279 -17.11 13.76 -5.58
N GLY A 280 -18.24 13.26 -5.08
CA GLY A 280 -18.92 12.08 -5.61
C GLY A 280 -18.35 10.75 -5.11
N ILE A 281 -17.48 10.76 -4.10
CA ILE A 281 -17.01 9.54 -3.43
C ILE A 281 -18.10 9.07 -2.47
N ARG A 282 -18.52 7.80 -2.58
CA ARG A 282 -19.42 7.24 -1.57
C ARG A 282 -18.61 6.81 -0.34
N VAL A 283 -18.75 7.56 0.75
CA VAL A 283 -18.01 7.26 1.98
C VAL A 283 -18.73 6.20 2.80
N SER A 284 -18.04 5.09 3.05
CA SER A 284 -18.54 4.00 3.89
C SER A 284 -18.63 4.45 5.35
N PRO A 285 -19.72 4.14 6.07
CA PRO A 285 -19.81 4.40 7.51
C PRO A 285 -18.99 3.40 8.35
N SER A 286 -18.52 2.30 7.75
CA SER A 286 -17.80 1.23 8.44
C SER A 286 -16.67 0.67 7.58
N PRO A 287 -15.49 0.37 8.16
CA PRO A 287 -14.42 -0.25 7.39
C PRO A 287 -14.82 -1.63 6.85
N ALA A 288 -15.77 -2.33 7.48
CA ALA A 288 -16.26 -3.67 7.09
C ALA A 288 -17.15 -3.67 5.83
N ARG A 289 -17.36 -2.52 5.19
CA ARG A 289 -18.24 -2.36 4.02
C ARG A 289 -17.56 -1.71 2.82
N LEU A 290 -16.23 -1.62 2.81
CA LEU A 290 -15.47 -1.04 1.70
C LEU A 290 -15.71 -1.77 0.37
N GLY A 291 -15.74 -3.11 0.36
CA GLY A 291 -15.98 -3.90 -0.86
C GLY A 291 -17.42 -3.86 -1.37
N THR A 292 -18.39 -3.56 -0.50
CA THR A 292 -19.82 -3.54 -0.83
C THR A 292 -20.38 -2.13 -1.04
N THR A 293 -19.69 -1.09 -0.55
CA THR A 293 -20.02 0.32 -0.77
C THR A 293 -19.87 0.65 -2.25
N ARG A 294 -20.99 0.79 -2.95
CA ARG A 294 -21.01 1.08 -4.40
C ARG A 294 -20.70 2.56 -4.63
N GLY A 295 -19.72 2.90 -5.46
CA GLY A 295 -19.42 4.30 -5.79
C GLY A 295 -20.61 5.09 -6.36
N GLY A 296 -20.60 6.42 -6.25
CA GLY A 296 -21.62 7.27 -6.87
C GLY A 296 -21.56 7.16 -8.39
N GLY A 297 -22.69 6.86 -9.06
CA GLY A 297 -22.77 6.78 -10.53
C GLY A 297 -23.39 5.53 -11.15
N GLY A 298 -24.08 4.69 -10.37
CA GLY A 298 -24.68 3.43 -10.84
C GLY A 298 -23.94 2.20 -10.32
N PRO A 299 -24.41 0.97 -10.61
CA PRO A 299 -23.70 -0.22 -10.18
C PRO A 299 -22.27 -0.18 -10.73
N LEU A 300 -21.29 -0.61 -9.92
CA LEU A 300 -20.04 -1.17 -10.44
C LEU A 300 -20.45 -2.24 -11.45
N ARG A 301 -20.53 -1.86 -12.73
CA ARG A 301 -20.99 -2.77 -13.78
C ARG A 301 -19.89 -3.79 -13.97
N LEU A 302 -20.08 -4.93 -13.32
CA LEU A 302 -19.55 -6.21 -13.73
C LEU A 302 -20.10 -6.48 -15.14
N THR A 303 -19.37 -6.09 -16.18
CA THR A 303 -19.44 -6.88 -17.41
C THR A 303 -18.42 -7.99 -17.25
N PRO A 304 -18.84 -9.25 -17.08
CA PRO A 304 -17.91 -10.37 -17.11
C PRO A 304 -17.40 -10.50 -18.55
N THR A 305 -16.26 -9.89 -18.86
CA THR A 305 -15.54 -10.13 -20.10
C THR A 305 -14.68 -11.37 -19.92
N SER A 306 -15.30 -12.55 -19.81
CA SER A 306 -14.64 -13.79 -20.21
C SER A 306 -15.69 -14.83 -20.65
N PRO A 307 -15.54 -15.46 -21.83
CA PRO A 307 -16.48 -16.48 -22.32
C PRO A 307 -16.42 -17.81 -21.55
N LEU A 308 -15.58 -17.93 -20.52
CA LEU A 308 -15.20 -19.22 -19.93
C LEU A 308 -16.06 -19.65 -18.73
N TYR A 309 -17.11 -18.92 -18.38
CA TYR A 309 -17.99 -19.28 -17.27
C TYR A 309 -19.45 -19.49 -17.71
N ARG A 310 -19.64 -20.40 -18.67
CA ARG A 310 -20.93 -21.07 -18.91
C ARG A 310 -20.75 -22.59 -18.78
N SER A 311 -20.69 -23.09 -17.55
CA SER A 311 -21.33 -24.35 -17.13
C SER A 311 -20.81 -24.79 -15.76
N ALA A 312 -21.62 -24.57 -14.72
CA ALA A 312 -21.71 -25.47 -13.57
C ALA A 312 -22.85 -24.97 -12.68
N ALA A 313 -24.08 -25.43 -12.96
CA ALA A 313 -25.13 -25.39 -11.96
C ALA A 313 -24.78 -26.40 -10.85
N PRO A 314 -24.89 -26.06 -9.55
CA PRO A 314 -24.65 -27.03 -8.51
C PRO A 314 -25.88 -27.95 -8.39
N THR A 315 -25.74 -29.20 -8.83
CA THR A 315 -26.68 -30.26 -8.50
C THR A 315 -26.66 -30.49 -6.99
N ARG A 316 -27.81 -30.29 -6.34
CA ARG A 316 -28.06 -30.72 -4.96
C ARG A 316 -27.79 -32.22 -4.83
N ARG A 317 -26.82 -32.60 -4.01
CA ARG A 317 -26.77 -33.94 -3.38
C ARG A 317 -26.58 -33.76 -1.88
N CYS A 318 -27.50 -34.36 -1.12
CA CYS A 318 -27.44 -34.49 0.32
C CYS A 318 -26.16 -35.23 0.75
N ALA A 319 -25.44 -34.68 1.72
CA ALA A 319 -24.41 -35.41 2.45
C ALA A 319 -25.05 -36.18 3.63
N PRO A 320 -24.57 -37.39 3.98
CA PRO A 320 -25.11 -38.13 5.12
C PRO A 320 -24.54 -37.59 6.44
N ALA A 321 -25.37 -37.67 7.49
CA ALA A 321 -25.07 -37.19 8.83
C ALA A 321 -23.94 -37.97 9.51
N LEU A 322 -22.96 -37.24 10.08
CA LEU A 322 -21.91 -37.79 10.95
C LEU A 322 -22.39 -37.89 12.41
N PRO A 323 -21.98 -38.90 13.19
CA PRO A 323 -22.44 -39.08 14.56
C PRO A 323 -21.74 -38.14 15.54
N ARG A 324 -22.51 -37.61 16.51
CA ARG A 324 -22.03 -36.80 17.63
C ARG A 324 -21.16 -37.65 18.57
N ARG A 325 -19.90 -37.26 18.80
CA ARG A 325 -19.09 -37.74 19.93
C ARG A 325 -18.69 -36.59 20.86
N GLY A 326 -19.02 -36.77 22.13
CA GLY A 326 -18.27 -36.38 23.34
C GLY A 326 -17.70 -34.97 23.46
N ARG A 327 -18.29 -34.17 24.35
CA ARG A 327 -17.64 -33.00 24.95
C ARG A 327 -16.51 -33.46 25.87
N GLU A 328 -15.26 -33.23 25.50
CA GLU A 328 -14.14 -33.17 26.43
C GLU A 328 -13.73 -31.71 26.69
N LYS A 329 -13.57 -31.40 27.97
CA LYS A 329 -13.26 -30.07 28.49
C LYS A 329 -11.83 -29.68 28.12
N LEU A 330 -11.66 -28.61 27.33
CA LEU A 330 -10.38 -27.94 27.15
C LEU A 330 -10.00 -27.27 28.49
N ARG A 331 -8.94 -27.75 29.15
CA ARG A 331 -8.35 -27.09 30.32
C ARG A 331 -7.53 -25.88 29.85
N LEU A 332 -7.78 -24.73 30.46
CA LEU A 332 -6.96 -23.52 30.33
C LEU A 332 -5.58 -23.73 30.96
N ILE A 333 -4.53 -23.38 30.21
CA ILE A 333 -3.16 -23.24 30.70
C ILE A 333 -3.00 -21.79 31.23
N PRO A 334 -2.59 -21.56 32.48
CA PRO A 334 -2.35 -20.20 33.00
C PRO A 334 -0.98 -19.64 32.54
N PRO A 335 -0.82 -18.30 32.54
CA PRO A 335 0.37 -17.63 32.01
C PRO A 335 1.59 -17.78 32.92
N ALA A 336 2.77 -17.92 32.31
CA ALA A 336 4.05 -17.92 32.97
C ALA A 336 4.39 -16.52 33.51
N THR A 337 4.70 -16.46 34.80
CA THR A 337 5.26 -15.28 35.49
C THR A 337 6.72 -15.06 35.10
N ALA A 338 7.05 -13.80 34.87
CA ALA A 338 8.41 -13.31 34.65
C ALA A 338 9.24 -13.34 35.96
N ALA A 339 10.48 -13.80 35.83
CA ALA A 339 11.62 -13.50 36.69
C ALA A 339 12.88 -13.47 35.81
#